data_AF-A0A177U7P2-F1
#
_entry.id   AF-A0A177U7P2-F1
#
_cell.length_a   1.000
_cell.length_b   1.000
_cell.length_c   1.000
_cell.angle_alpha   90.00
_cell.angle_beta   90.00
_cell.angle_gamma   90.00
#
_symmetry.space_group_name_H-M   'P 1'
#
loop_
_entity.id
_entity.type
_entity.pdbx_description
1 polymer ?
#
loop_
_entity_poly.entity_id
_entity_poly.type
_entity_poly.pdbx_seq_one_letter_code
_entity_poly.pdbx_strand_id
1 'polypeptide(L)'
;MFAPRLILLVLFLLLATLANSAPLPDGQAPYCLNQSPPSTPPEARPALPLRPDIDLWMEAHQELTGDYNRLWRQAEQAGLRNLMNLPNDQFEHVNEIMAEAGRVQEQLQEVVRQIQLLRGVARP
;
A
#
# COMPACT_ATOMS: atom_id res chain seq x y z
N MET A 1 30.00 -19.17 2.38
CA MET A 1 28.97 -18.33 3.06
C MET A 1 27.65 -18.58 2.36
N PHE A 2 26.75 -19.37 2.96
CA PHE A 2 25.41 -19.63 2.41
C PHE A 2 24.54 -18.39 2.62
N ALA A 3 23.97 -17.85 1.55
CA ALA A 3 23.13 -16.65 1.60
C ALA A 3 21.66 -17.05 1.85
N PRO A 4 21.14 -16.94 3.09
CA PRO A 4 19.78 -17.38 3.43
C PRO A 4 18.69 -16.62 2.67
N ARG A 5 19.00 -15.43 2.14
CA ARG A 5 18.09 -14.62 1.33
C ARG A 5 17.81 -15.19 -0.06
N LEU A 6 18.76 -15.93 -0.64
CA LEU A 6 18.57 -16.57 -1.95
C LEU A 6 17.60 -17.75 -1.88
N ILE A 7 17.59 -18.50 -0.78
CA ILE A 7 16.67 -19.64 -0.57
C ILE A 7 15.22 -19.14 -0.50
N LEU A 8 14.98 -18.01 0.16
CA LEU A 8 13.65 -17.40 0.27
C LEU A 8 13.10 -16.94 -1.09
N LEU A 9 13.95 -16.38 -1.95
CA LEU A 9 13.56 -15.96 -3.29
C LEU A 9 13.23 -17.16 -4.19
N VAL A 10 14.00 -18.24 -4.10
CA VAL A 10 13.75 -19.48 -4.86
C VAL A 10 12.45 -20.15 -4.41
N LEU A 11 12.19 -20.21 -3.10
CA LEU A 11 10.94 -20.75 -2.56
C LEU A 11 9.73 -19.93 -3.02
N PHE A 12 9.85 -18.60 -3.00
CA PHE A 12 8.79 -17.69 -3.46
C PHE A 12 8.54 -17.82 -4.98
N LEU A 13 9.61 -17.98 -5.78
CA LEU A 13 9.49 -18.25 -7.22
C LEU A 13 8.84 -19.61 -7.50
N LEU A 14 9.14 -20.64 -6.70
CA LEU A 14 8.52 -21.96 -6.81
C LEU A 14 7.03 -21.93 -6.45
N LEU A 15 6.63 -21.18 -5.41
CA LEU A 15 5.21 -20.99 -5.08
C LEU A 15 4.46 -20.23 -6.20
N ALA A 16 5.07 -19.20 -6.78
CA ALA A 16 4.46 -18.40 -7.84
C ALA A 16 4.32 -19.18 -9.16
N THR A 17 5.28 -20.07 -9.46
CA THR A 17 5.23 -20.90 -10.68
C THR A 17 4.29 -22.11 -10.54
N LEU A 18 4.10 -22.65 -9.33
CA LEU A 18 3.10 -23.68 -9.06
C LEU A 18 1.66 -23.13 -9.18
N ALA A 19 1.46 -21.85 -8.84
CA ALA A 19 0.18 -21.16 -9.02
C ALA A 19 -0.17 -20.88 -10.49
N ASN A 20 0.81 -20.91 -11.41
CA ASN A 20 0.63 -20.51 -12.81
C ASN A 20 0.80 -21.64 -13.82
N SER A 21 0.91 -22.89 -13.37
CA SER A 21 1.11 -24.06 -14.22
C SER A 21 -0.15 -24.95 -14.25
N ALA A 22 -1.26 -24.42 -14.76
CA ALA A 22 -2.33 -25.25 -15.29
C ALA A 22 -2.31 -25.13 -16.83
N PRO A 23 -1.87 -26.17 -17.56
CA PRO A 23 -1.97 -26.18 -19.01
C PRO A 23 -3.44 -26.31 -19.45
N LEU A 24 -3.69 -25.75 -20.64
CA LEU A 24 -4.94 -25.44 -21.34
C LEU A 24 -5.99 -26.58 -21.38
N PRO A 25 -7.29 -26.21 -21.59
CA PRO A 25 -8.35 -27.17 -21.83
C PRO A 25 -8.35 -27.61 -23.29
N ASP A 26 -7.99 -28.86 -23.56
CA ASP A 26 -8.40 -29.53 -24.80
C ASP A 26 -8.42 -31.05 -24.60
N GLY A 27 -9.52 -31.68 -25.02
CA GLY A 27 -9.56 -33.10 -25.31
C GLY A 27 -10.27 -34.00 -24.29
N GLN A 28 -11.58 -34.16 -24.49
CA GLN A 28 -12.38 -35.39 -24.33
C GLN A 28 -11.80 -36.54 -23.47
N ALA A 29 -12.50 -36.92 -22.40
CA ALA A 29 -12.99 -38.30 -22.19
C ALA A 29 -14.02 -38.36 -21.03
N PRO A 30 -15.06 -39.21 -21.13
CA PRO A 30 -16.16 -39.25 -20.18
C PRO A 30 -15.86 -40.23 -19.02
N TYR A 31 -16.58 -40.02 -17.91
CA TYR A 31 -16.54 -40.80 -16.66
C TYR A 31 -15.35 -40.52 -15.73
N CYS A 32 -15.63 -39.83 -14.62
CA CYS A 32 -15.63 -40.46 -13.30
C CYS A 32 -16.22 -39.52 -12.25
N LEU A 33 -17.14 -40.07 -11.45
CA LEU A 33 -17.78 -39.45 -10.30
C LEU A 33 -16.74 -38.98 -9.29
N ASN A 34 -16.84 -37.72 -8.85
CA ASN A 34 -16.68 -37.34 -7.44
C ASN A 34 -17.15 -35.89 -7.26
N GLN A 35 -18.36 -35.75 -6.70
CA GLN A 35 -18.90 -34.47 -6.25
C GLN A 35 -18.08 -33.97 -5.06
N SER A 36 -17.16 -33.04 -5.30
CA SER A 36 -16.67 -32.14 -4.26
C SER A 36 -17.72 -31.04 -4.05
N PRO A 37 -18.10 -30.71 -2.80
CA PRO A 37 -19.08 -29.66 -2.55
C PRO A 37 -18.53 -28.31 -3.07
N PRO A 38 -19.39 -27.44 -3.61
CA PRO A 38 -18.95 -26.12 -4.06
C PRO A 38 -18.39 -25.35 -2.86
N SER A 39 -17.11 -24.99 -2.92
CA SER A 39 -16.48 -24.08 -1.98
C SER A 39 -17.28 -22.78 -1.96
N THR A 40 -17.94 -22.52 -0.83
CA THR A 40 -18.59 -21.25 -0.54
C THR A 40 -17.63 -20.09 -0.84
N PRO A 41 -18.06 -19.03 -1.56
CA PRO A 41 -17.26 -17.82 -1.71
C PRO A 41 -16.87 -17.31 -0.31
N PRO A 42 -15.67 -16.72 -0.12
CA PRO A 42 -15.35 -16.05 1.13
C PRO A 42 -16.44 -15.03 1.38
N GLU A 43 -17.20 -15.26 2.45
CA GLU A 43 -18.31 -14.42 2.89
C GLU A 43 -17.77 -12.98 2.94
N ALA A 44 -18.22 -12.14 2.01
CA ALA A 44 -17.93 -10.73 2.03
C ALA A 44 -18.55 -10.22 3.32
N ARG A 45 -17.74 -10.07 4.37
CA ARG A 45 -18.19 -9.45 5.62
C ARG A 45 -18.91 -8.17 5.21
N PRO A 46 -20.17 -7.97 5.65
CA PRO A 46 -20.83 -6.70 5.40
C PRO A 46 -19.90 -5.62 5.94
N ALA A 47 -19.51 -4.69 5.08
CA ALA A 47 -18.80 -3.50 5.49
C ALA A 47 -19.73 -2.80 6.47
N LEU A 48 -19.49 -3.02 7.77
CA LEU A 48 -20.18 -2.27 8.81
C LEU A 48 -20.00 -0.80 8.45
N PRO A 49 -21.09 0.00 8.44
CA PRO A 49 -20.97 1.41 8.12
C PRO A 49 -19.91 2.00 9.05
N LEU A 50 -18.87 2.60 8.45
CA LEU A 50 -17.85 3.27 9.23
C LEU A 50 -18.54 4.35 10.05
N ARG A 51 -18.04 4.58 11.27
CA ARG A 51 -18.56 5.66 12.10
C ARG A 51 -18.34 6.98 11.34
N PRO A 52 -19.30 7.92 11.35
CA PRO A 52 -19.16 9.21 10.65
C PRO A 52 -17.85 9.95 10.99
N ASP A 53 -17.39 9.82 12.25
CA ASP A 53 -16.11 10.42 12.68
C ASP A 53 -14.90 9.77 11.99
N ILE A 54 -14.92 8.44 11.77
CA ILE A 54 -13.83 7.74 11.09
C ILE A 54 -13.75 8.17 9.63
N ASP A 55 -14.88 8.38 8.97
CA ASP A 55 -14.92 8.83 7.57
C ASP A 55 -14.25 10.20 7.42
N LEU A 56 -14.52 11.14 8.34
CA LEU A 56 -13.88 12.45 8.36
C LEU A 56 -12.35 12.35 8.51
N TRP A 57 -11.86 11.48 9.40
CA TRP A 57 -10.42 11.26 9.53
C TRP A 57 -9.81 10.55 8.32
N MET A 58 -10.54 9.65 7.66
CA MET A 58 -10.08 9.01 6.43
C MET A 58 -10.01 10.00 5.26
N GLU A 59 -10.95 10.94 5.17
CA GLU A 59 -10.90 12.02 4.19
C GLU A 59 -9.68 12.91 4.41
N ALA A 60 -9.46 13.36 5.65
CA ALA A 60 -8.27 14.13 6.02
C ALA A 60 -6.96 13.37 5.70
N HIS A 61 -6.94 12.04 5.92
CA HIS A 61 -5.79 11.22 5.55
C HIS A 61 -5.54 11.23 4.04
N GLN A 62 -6.60 11.11 3.22
CA GLN A 62 -6.48 11.13 1.76
C GLN A 62 -5.98 12.47 1.25
N GLU A 63 -6.53 13.57 1.77
CA GLU A 63 -6.12 14.93 1.42
C GLU A 63 -4.64 15.18 1.76
N LEU A 64 -4.23 14.92 3.00
CA LEU A 64 -2.85 15.10 3.45
C LEU A 64 -1.86 14.20 2.68
N THR A 65 -2.27 12.99 2.33
CA THR A 65 -1.47 12.10 1.47
C THR A 65 -1.30 12.70 0.07
N GLY A 66 -2.37 13.28 -0.49
CA GLY A 66 -2.33 13.99 -1.76
C GLY A 66 -1.38 15.19 -1.73
N ASP A 67 -1.45 15.98 -0.67
CA ASP A 67 -0.61 17.14 -0.43
C ASP A 67 0.87 16.77 -0.28
N TYR A 68 1.16 15.76 0.54
CA TYR A 68 2.51 15.24 0.71
C TYR A 68 3.10 14.78 -0.64
N ASN A 69 2.33 14.01 -1.42
CA ASN A 69 2.76 13.53 -2.74
C ASN A 69 2.93 14.68 -3.76
N ARG A 70 2.17 15.76 -3.63
CA ARG A 70 2.35 16.96 -4.46
C ARG A 70 3.66 17.67 -4.09
N LEU A 71 3.90 17.93 -2.81
CA LEU A 71 5.13 18.57 -2.33
C LEU A 71 6.37 17.75 -2.69
N TRP A 72 6.30 16.42 -2.55
CA TRP A 72 7.39 15.55 -2.95
C TRP A 72 7.73 15.66 -4.44
N ARG A 73 6.71 15.68 -5.31
CA ARG A 73 6.90 15.89 -6.75
C ARG A 73 7.46 17.28 -7.08
N GLN A 74 7.02 18.31 -6.36
CA GLN A 74 7.56 19.66 -6.52
C GLN A 74 9.04 19.71 -6.13
N ALA A 75 9.43 19.08 -5.02
CA ALA A 75 10.82 18.96 -4.62
C ALA A 75 11.65 18.19 -5.68
N GLU A 76 11.13 17.08 -6.21
CA GLU A 76 11.79 16.35 -7.30
C GLU A 76 12.00 17.22 -8.55
N GLN A 77 10.99 17.99 -8.96
CA GLN A 77 11.07 18.92 -10.09
C GLN A 77 12.05 20.07 -9.84
N ALA A 78 12.13 20.54 -8.59
CA ALA A 78 13.06 21.58 -8.16
C ALA A 78 14.51 21.06 -7.97
N GLY A 79 14.75 19.76 -8.21
CA GLY A 79 16.10 19.21 -8.24
C GLY A 79 16.52 18.50 -6.95
N LEU A 80 15.58 18.04 -6.11
CA LEU A 80 15.84 17.25 -4.90
C LEU A 80 16.86 16.12 -5.13
N ARG A 81 16.82 15.46 -6.29
CA ARG A 81 17.73 14.36 -6.64
C ARG A 81 19.19 14.80 -6.85
N ASN A 82 19.43 16.08 -7.08
CA ASN A 82 20.74 16.67 -7.36
C ASN A 82 21.06 17.85 -6.40
N LEU A 83 20.54 17.81 -5.17
CA LEU A 83 20.69 18.87 -4.16
C LEU A 83 22.10 19.46 -4.03
N MET A 84 23.13 18.61 -4.08
CA MET A 84 24.55 19.03 -3.92
C MET A 84 25.08 19.89 -5.07
N ASN A 85 24.41 19.89 -6.23
CA ASN A 85 24.82 20.60 -7.43
C ASN A 85 23.91 21.81 -7.72
N LEU A 86 22.96 22.11 -6.83
CA LEU A 86 22.07 23.24 -7.00
C LEU A 86 22.77 24.55 -6.60
N PRO A 87 22.48 25.66 -7.30
CA PRO A 87 22.82 26.98 -6.79
C PRO A 87 22.02 27.28 -5.50
N ASN A 88 22.54 28.17 -4.66
CA ASN A 88 22.05 28.38 -3.29
C ASN A 88 20.56 28.74 -3.21
N ASP A 89 20.06 29.53 -4.16
CA ASP A 89 18.65 29.92 -4.26
C ASP A 89 17.72 28.71 -4.53
N GLN A 90 18.13 27.81 -5.42
CA GLN A 90 17.37 26.60 -5.72
C GLN A 90 17.46 25.59 -4.58
N PHE A 91 18.61 25.51 -3.91
CA PHE A 91 18.78 24.69 -2.72
C PHE A 91 17.85 25.14 -1.57
N GLU A 92 17.78 26.46 -1.32
CA GLU A 92 16.87 27.03 -0.32
C GLU A 92 15.41 26.71 -0.66
N HIS A 93 15.02 26.90 -1.93
CA HIS A 93 13.67 26.57 -2.38
C HIS A 93 13.31 25.09 -2.19
N VAL A 94 14.21 24.15 -2.52
CA VAL A 94 13.98 22.71 -2.27
C VAL A 94 13.85 22.43 -0.77
N ASN A 95 14.66 23.06 0.08
CA ASN A 95 14.56 22.90 1.52
C ASN A 95 13.24 23.43 2.09
N GLU A 96 12.72 24.54 1.58
CA GLU A 96 11.40 25.06 1.96
C GLU A 96 10.30 24.05 1.65
N ILE A 97 10.30 23.48 0.44
CA ILE A 97 9.32 22.46 0.03
C ILE A 97 9.43 21.22 0.94
N MET A 98 10.64 20.79 1.24
CA MET A 98 10.88 19.64 2.11
C MET A 98 10.47 19.91 3.57
N ALA A 99 10.67 21.13 4.07
CA ALA A 99 10.21 21.54 5.38
C ALA A 99 8.67 21.55 5.46
N GLU A 100 8.01 21.99 4.40
CA GLU A 100 6.55 21.91 4.29
C GLU A 100 6.05 20.47 4.23
N ALA A 101 6.70 19.62 3.43
CA ALA A 101 6.38 18.19 3.37
C ALA A 101 6.53 17.51 4.74
N GLY A 102 7.54 17.90 5.53
CA GLY A 102 7.72 17.45 6.90
C GLY A 102 6.53 17.80 7.80
N ARG A 103 6.02 19.04 7.73
CA ARG A 103 4.82 19.45 8.49
C ARG A 103 3.57 18.65 8.10
N VAL A 104 3.36 18.44 6.79
CA VAL A 104 2.23 17.62 6.31
C VAL A 104 2.37 16.17 6.77
N GLN A 105 3.59 15.64 6.80
CA GLN A 105 3.86 14.29 7.30
C GLN A 105 3.54 14.15 8.80
N GLU A 106 3.86 15.15 9.63
CA GLU A 106 3.49 15.17 11.05
C GLU A 106 1.97 15.14 11.23
N GLN A 107 1.25 15.95 10.45
CA GLN A 107 -0.22 15.95 10.46
C GLN A 107 -0.78 14.60 10.01
N LEU A 108 -0.20 13.98 8.98
CA LEU A 108 -0.61 12.66 8.51
C LEU A 108 -0.43 11.58 9.60
N GLN A 109 0.67 11.62 10.35
CA GLN A 109 0.90 10.70 11.47
C GLN A 109 -0.15 10.86 12.57
N GLU A 110 -0.52 12.10 12.89
CA GLU A 110 -1.57 12.38 13.86
C GLU A 110 -2.94 11.86 13.39
N VAL A 111 -3.29 12.08 12.12
CA VAL A 111 -4.54 11.53 11.55
C VAL A 111 -4.55 10.00 11.59
N VAL A 112 -3.45 9.35 11.22
CA VAL A 112 -3.31 7.88 11.31
C VAL A 112 -3.52 7.40 12.74
N ARG A 113 -2.95 8.10 13.73
CA ARG A 113 -3.12 7.79 15.15
C ARG A 113 -4.60 7.86 15.56
N GLN A 114 -5.32 8.89 15.14
CA GLN A 114 -6.74 9.05 15.44
C GLN A 114 -7.60 7.94 14.81
N ILE A 115 -7.33 7.59 13.54
CA ILE A 115 -7.99 6.47 12.86
C ILE A 115 -7.75 5.16 13.63
N GLN A 116 -6.52 4.90 14.08
CA GLN A 116 -6.20 3.71 14.84
C GLN A 116 -6.93 3.65 16.19
N LEU A 117 -7.02 4.77 16.91
CA LEU A 117 -7.78 4.85 18.15
C LEU A 117 -9.26 4.55 17.92
N LEU A 118 -9.89 5.19 16.93
CA LEU A 118 -11.30 4.99 16.64
C LEU A 118 -11.60 3.56 16.17
N ARG A 119 -10.67 2.93 15.43
CA ARG A 119 -10.77 1.51 15.05
C ARG A 119 -10.54 0.57 16.24
N GLY A 120 -9.63 0.91 17.16
CA GLY A 120 -9.29 0.12 18.34
C GLY A 120 -10.35 0.14 19.45
N VAL A 121 -11.12 1.23 19.55
CA VAL A 121 -12.26 1.38 20.47
C VAL A 121 -13.46 0.49 20.06
N ALA A 122 -13.41 -0.19 18.91
CA ALA A 122 -14.47 -1.05 18.40
C ALA A 122 -14.36 -2.55 18.78
N ARG A 123 -13.50 -2.93 19.73
CA ARG A 123 -13.51 -4.29 20.31
C ARG A 123 -14.29 -4.31 21.64
N PRO A 124 -15.52 -4.86 21.68
CA PRO A 124 -16.14 -5.30 22.94
C PRO A 124 -15.40 -6.49 23.54
#